data_AF-A0A846ZHB2-F1
#
_entry.id   AF-A0A846ZHB2-F1
#
_cell.length_a   1.000
_cell.length_b   1.000
_cell.length_c   1.000
_cell.angle_alpha   90.00
_cell.angle_beta   90.00
_cell.angle_gamma   90.00
#
_symmetry.space_group_name_H-M   'P 1'
#
loop_
_entity.id
_entity.type
_entity.pdbx_description
1 polymer ?
#
loop_
_entity_poly.entity_id
_entity_poly.type
_entity_poly.pdbx_seq_one_letter_code
_entity_poly.pdbx_strand_id
1 'polypeptide(L)'
;MKFTEEQYEKIIDSWNTSLTYDKATKFVIDYVNSLNSSNYEAALALANSLTRERAREQYVEKEKRYVWYSKKNNVHGKPVRLFKDAGQAVRSFPANRSDMVTQDEHLTESEIREWGYDPERFDKEEVE
;
A
#
# COMPACT_ATOMS: atom_id res chain seq x y z
N MET A 1 -12.03 11.51 -9.41
CA MET A 1 -11.38 10.18 -9.41
C MET A 1 -10.28 10.21 -8.36
N LYS A 2 -10.21 9.18 -7.51
CA LYS A 2 -9.07 8.97 -6.62
C LYS A 2 -8.01 8.15 -7.35
N PHE A 3 -6.75 8.34 -7.00
CA PHE A 3 -5.63 7.52 -7.47
C PHE A 3 -5.57 6.23 -6.66
N THR A 4 -5.16 5.12 -7.28
CA THR A 4 -4.77 3.92 -6.53
C THR A 4 -3.45 4.16 -5.79
N GLU A 5 -3.10 3.34 -4.79
CA GLU A 5 -1.79 3.41 -4.14
C GLU A 5 -0.64 3.24 -5.16
N GLU A 6 -0.79 2.34 -6.13
CA GLU A 6 0.19 2.18 -7.21
C GLU A 6 0.36 3.48 -8.04
N GLN A 7 -0.75 4.15 -8.37
CA GLN A 7 -0.71 5.42 -9.10
C GLN A 7 -0.10 6.53 -8.26
N TYR A 8 -0.37 6.55 -6.95
CA TYR A 8 0.23 7.48 -6.00
C TYR A 8 1.75 7.33 -5.91
N GLU A 9 2.26 6.11 -5.79
CA GLU A 9 3.71 5.85 -5.79
C GLU A 9 4.35 6.29 -7.11
N LYS A 10 3.69 6.04 -8.25
CA LYS A 10 4.18 6.51 -9.56
C LYS A 10 4.21 8.03 -9.71
N ILE A 11 3.29 8.74 -9.07
CA ILE A 11 3.31 10.22 -9.03
C ILE A 11 4.54 10.71 -8.26
N ILE A 12 4.86 10.07 -7.13
CA ILE A 12 6.04 10.41 -6.33
C ILE A 12 7.33 10.09 -7.10
N ASP A 13 7.42 8.93 -7.72
CA ASP A 13 8.57 8.54 -8.56
C ASP A 13 8.79 9.54 -9.71
N SER A 14 7.70 9.93 -10.39
CA SER A 14 7.73 10.90 -11.49
C SER A 14 8.26 12.26 -11.03
N TRP A 15 7.85 12.70 -9.84
CA TRP A 15 8.36 13.93 -9.22
C TRP A 15 9.86 13.85 -8.92
N ASN A 16 10.30 12.74 -8.34
CA ASN A 16 11.70 12.53 -7.92
C ASN A 16 12.66 12.27 -9.09
N THR A 17 12.15 12.13 -10.32
CA THR A 17 12.96 11.92 -11.53
C THR A 17 13.80 13.14 -11.90
N SER A 18 13.47 14.33 -11.40
CA SER A 18 14.21 15.57 -11.68
C SER A 18 14.50 16.39 -10.42
N LEU A 19 15.63 17.10 -10.43
CA LEU A 19 16.01 18.07 -9.40
C LEU A 19 15.40 19.47 -9.62
N THR A 20 14.86 19.74 -10.82
CA THR A 20 14.24 21.03 -11.13
C THR A 20 12.72 20.93 -11.14
N TYR A 21 12.07 21.92 -10.55
CA TYR A 21 10.62 21.96 -10.34
C TYR A 21 9.82 21.90 -11.65
N ASP A 22 10.27 22.61 -12.68
CA ASP A 22 9.64 22.65 -14.01
C ASP A 22 9.59 21.25 -14.66
N LYS A 23 10.70 20.52 -14.60
CA LYS A 23 10.81 19.16 -15.14
C LYS A 23 10.06 18.15 -14.30
N ALA A 24 10.15 18.23 -12.97
CA ALA A 24 9.39 17.36 -12.05
C ALA A 24 7.88 17.50 -12.27
N THR A 25 7.41 18.75 -12.39
CA THR A 25 6.01 19.06 -12.72
C THR A 25 5.60 18.46 -14.06
N LYS A 26 6.45 18.62 -15.10
CA LYS A 26 6.20 18.02 -16.42
C LYS A 26 6.09 16.50 -16.35
N PHE A 27 6.97 15.81 -15.63
CA PHE A 27 6.89 14.34 -15.49
C PHE A 27 5.61 13.88 -14.82
N VAL A 28 5.17 14.56 -13.76
CA VAL A 28 3.89 14.27 -13.10
C VAL A 28 2.72 14.48 -14.07
N ILE A 29 2.71 15.59 -14.81
CA ILE A 29 1.65 15.87 -15.80
C ILE A 29 1.64 14.81 -16.92
N ASP A 30 2.81 14.44 -17.44
CA ASP A 30 2.94 13.42 -18.49
C ASP A 30 2.43 12.06 -18.00
N TYR A 31 2.70 11.68 -16.74
CA TYR A 31 2.12 10.49 -16.12
C TYR A 31 0.60 10.59 -15.99
N VAL A 32 0.06 11.70 -15.48
CA VAL A 32 -1.39 11.89 -15.32
C VAL A 32 -2.12 11.84 -16.66
N ASN A 33 -1.53 12.42 -17.71
CA ASN A 33 -2.02 12.32 -19.09
C ASN A 33 -2.06 10.87 -19.57
N SER A 34 -1.05 10.06 -19.23
CA SER A 34 -1.01 8.62 -19.59
C SER A 34 -2.15 7.81 -18.96
N LEU A 35 -2.72 8.29 -17.85
CA LEU A 35 -3.89 7.71 -17.19
C LEU A 35 -5.22 8.20 -17.78
N ASN A 36 -5.20 9.02 -18.85
CA ASN A 36 -6.35 9.75 -19.37
C ASN A 36 -7.09 10.56 -18.28
N SER A 37 -6.34 11.06 -17.29
CA SER A 37 -6.86 11.85 -16.19
C SER A 37 -6.50 13.32 -16.37
N SER A 38 -7.39 14.21 -15.92
CA SER A 38 -7.14 15.66 -15.88
C SER A 38 -6.94 16.18 -14.46
N ASN A 39 -6.73 15.29 -13.48
CA ASN A 39 -6.65 15.65 -12.06
C ASN A 39 -5.24 16.10 -11.67
N TYR A 40 -4.71 17.10 -12.38
CA TYR A 40 -3.34 17.59 -12.20
C TYR A 40 -3.12 18.23 -10.84
N GLU A 41 -4.12 18.94 -10.31
CA GLU A 41 -4.05 19.58 -8.99
C GLU A 41 -3.81 18.55 -7.89
N ALA A 42 -4.60 17.46 -7.88
CA ALA A 42 -4.41 16.37 -6.94
C ALA A 42 -3.05 15.69 -7.13
N ALA A 43 -2.62 15.44 -8.36
CA ALA A 43 -1.33 14.81 -8.62
C ALA A 43 -0.15 15.66 -8.15
N LEU A 44 -0.20 16.99 -8.37
CA LEU A 44 0.83 17.91 -7.88
C LEU A 44 0.81 18.04 -6.35
N ALA A 45 -0.37 18.02 -5.74
CA ALA A 45 -0.51 18.01 -4.29
C ALA A 45 0.05 16.71 -3.65
N LEU A 46 -0.08 15.57 -4.32
CA LEU A 46 0.50 14.28 -3.91
C LEU A 46 2.02 14.26 -4.12
N ALA A 47 2.51 14.82 -5.23
CA ALA A 47 3.93 14.89 -5.52
C ALA A 47 4.69 15.76 -4.51
N ASN A 48 4.12 16.91 -4.13
CA ASN A 48 4.73 17.86 -3.21
C ASN A 48 4.78 17.31 -1.77
N SER A 49 6.00 17.14 -1.23
CA SER A 49 6.23 16.60 0.11
C SER A 49 5.56 17.38 1.24
N LEU A 50 5.31 18.68 1.08
CA LEU A 50 4.66 19.51 2.10
C LEU A 50 3.15 19.26 2.20
N THR A 51 2.52 18.82 1.12
CA THR A 51 1.06 18.60 1.05
C THR A 51 0.69 17.13 0.93
N ARG A 52 1.67 16.26 0.64
CA ARG A 52 1.49 14.85 0.29
C ARG A 52 0.63 14.07 1.27
N GLU A 53 0.91 14.16 2.57
CA GLU A 53 0.20 13.37 3.58
C GLU A 53 -1.30 13.69 3.57
N ARG A 54 -1.64 14.98 3.65
CA ARG A 54 -3.04 15.45 3.56
C ARG A 54 -3.67 15.15 2.20
N ALA A 55 -2.91 15.32 1.13
CA ALA A 55 -3.38 15.04 -0.22
C ALA A 55 -3.67 13.54 -0.41
N ARG A 56 -2.88 12.65 0.21
CA ARG A 56 -3.08 11.20 0.14
C ARG A 56 -4.43 10.81 0.73
N GLU A 57 -4.78 11.34 1.90
CA GLU A 57 -6.09 11.07 2.53
C GLU A 57 -7.27 11.46 1.64
N GLN A 58 -7.13 12.55 0.89
CA GLN A 58 -8.19 13.11 0.06
C GLN A 58 -8.27 12.46 -1.33
N TYR A 59 -7.12 12.24 -1.97
CA TYR A 59 -7.03 11.91 -3.39
C TYR A 59 -6.57 10.49 -3.68
N VAL A 60 -6.19 9.69 -2.68
CA VAL A 60 -5.80 8.30 -2.86
C VAL A 60 -6.89 7.38 -2.28
N GLU A 61 -7.15 6.28 -2.98
CA GLU A 61 -8.01 5.21 -2.50
C GLU A 61 -7.32 4.52 -1.32
N LYS A 62 -8.04 4.33 -0.22
CA LYS A 62 -7.50 3.56 0.89
C LYS A 62 -7.21 2.15 0.38
N GLU A 63 -5.98 1.70 0.57
CA GLU A 63 -5.63 0.32 0.25
C GLU A 63 -6.53 -0.64 1.03
N LYS A 64 -7.00 -1.67 0.34
CA LYS A 64 -7.76 -2.74 0.99
C LYS A 64 -6.89 -3.43 2.02
N ARG A 65 -7.49 -3.80 3.14
CA ARG A 65 -6.83 -4.53 4.21
C ARG A 65 -7.26 -5.98 4.15
N TYR A 66 -6.36 -6.86 4.55
CA TYR A 66 -6.60 -8.29 4.55
C TYR A 66 -6.02 -8.94 5.79
N VAL A 67 -6.57 -10.10 6.15
CA VAL A 67 -5.91 -11.08 6.99
C VAL A 67 -5.14 -12.04 6.09
N TRP A 68 -3.85 -12.21 6.36
CA TRP A 68 -2.94 -12.98 5.50
C TRP A 68 -2.59 -14.31 6.14
N TYR A 69 -2.85 -15.41 5.44
CA TYR A 69 -2.58 -16.78 5.87
C TYR A 69 -1.56 -17.45 4.96
N SER A 70 -0.60 -18.18 5.52
CA SER A 70 0.32 -18.98 4.71
C SER A 70 -0.44 -20.08 3.98
N LYS A 71 -0.12 -20.29 2.70
CA LYS A 71 -0.68 -21.39 1.90
C LYS A 71 -0.29 -22.78 2.40
N LYS A 72 0.80 -22.86 3.18
CA LYS A 72 1.29 -24.10 3.78
C LYS A 72 1.11 -24.05 5.29
N ASN A 73 0.69 -25.19 5.85
CA ASN A 73 0.65 -25.37 7.29
C ASN A 73 2.06 -25.62 7.85
N ASN A 74 2.26 -25.23 9.10
CA ASN A 74 3.46 -25.57 9.86
C ASN A 74 3.46 -27.06 10.28
N VAL A 75 4.49 -27.48 11.02
CA VAL A 75 4.65 -28.87 11.50
C VAL A 75 3.53 -29.37 12.41
N HIS A 76 2.72 -28.45 12.95
CA HIS A 76 1.56 -28.74 13.81
C HIS A 76 0.22 -28.68 13.05
N GLY A 77 0.25 -28.56 11.71
CA GLY A 77 -0.95 -28.51 10.89
C GLY A 77 -1.69 -27.16 10.93
N LYS A 78 -1.07 -26.09 11.45
CA LYS A 78 -1.68 -24.75 11.52
C LYS A 78 -1.14 -23.83 10.41
N PRO A 79 -1.97 -23.01 9.76
CA PRO A 79 -1.46 -21.94 8.93
C PRO A 79 -0.76 -20.89 9.80
N VAL A 80 0.08 -20.10 9.16
CA VAL A 80 0.77 -18.96 9.76
C VAL A 80 0.06 -17.69 9.32
N ARG A 81 -0.29 -16.84 10.28
CA ARG A 81 -0.99 -15.57 10.07
C ARG A 81 -0.04 -14.39 10.26
N LEU A 82 -0.19 -13.35 9.44
CA LEU A 82 0.60 -12.12 9.57
C LEU A 82 -0.09 -11.10 10.49
N PHE A 83 0.71 -10.33 11.23
CA PHE A 83 0.24 -9.25 12.10
C PHE A 83 1.30 -8.18 12.29
N LYS A 84 0.88 -6.97 12.66
CA LYS A 84 1.74 -5.85 13.05
C LYS A 84 2.00 -5.92 14.55
N ASP A 85 3.27 -6.00 14.95
CA ASP A 85 3.61 -5.94 16.37
C ASP A 85 3.61 -4.49 16.90
N ALA A 86 3.81 -4.33 18.21
CA ALA A 86 3.89 -3.01 18.85
C ALA A 86 5.04 -2.13 18.31
N GLY A 87 6.07 -2.74 17.71
CA GLY A 87 7.17 -2.06 17.03
C GLY A 87 6.88 -1.68 15.59
N GLN A 88 5.62 -1.82 15.14
CA GLN A 88 5.17 -1.59 13.76
C GLN A 88 5.75 -2.57 12.73
N ALA A 89 6.35 -3.67 13.18
CA ALA A 89 6.93 -4.69 12.31
C ALA A 89 5.91 -5.77 11.97
N VAL A 90 5.85 -6.16 10.69
CA VAL A 90 5.03 -7.30 10.27
C VAL A 90 5.71 -8.61 10.67
N ARG A 91 5.07 -9.36 11.55
CA ARG A 91 5.49 -10.68 12.03
C ARG A 91 4.48 -11.74 11.64
N SER A 92 4.86 -12.98 11.94
CA SER A 92 4.05 -14.15 11.63
C SER A 92 3.92 -15.06 12.86
N PHE A 93 2.75 -15.67 13.03
CA PHE A 93 2.49 -16.63 14.11
C PHE A 93 1.53 -17.73 13.68
N PRO A 94 1.62 -18.95 14.25
CA PRO A 94 0.64 -20.00 13.97
C PRO A 94 -0.74 -19.66 14.53
N ALA A 95 -1.77 -19.66 13.67
CA ALA A 95 -3.16 -19.42 14.05
C ALA A 95 -4.11 -20.20 13.15
N ASN A 96 -5.24 -20.68 13.68
CA ASN A 96 -6.30 -21.24 12.86
C ASN A 96 -7.12 -20.11 12.22
N ARG A 97 -7.73 -20.38 11.07
CA ARG A 97 -8.69 -19.45 10.44
C ARG A 97 -9.92 -19.16 11.29
N SER A 98 -10.26 -20.04 12.23
CA SER A 98 -11.36 -19.86 13.19
C SER A 98 -10.98 -19.03 14.42
N ASP A 99 -9.69 -18.75 14.61
CA ASP A 99 -9.23 -17.98 15.77
C ASP A 99 -9.60 -16.51 15.59
N MET A 100 -9.94 -15.82 16.68
CA MET A 100 -10.28 -14.39 16.66
C MET A 100 -9.18 -13.58 15.97
N VAL A 101 -9.58 -12.69 15.06
CA VAL A 101 -8.72 -11.75 14.34
C VAL A 101 -8.75 -10.41 15.08
N THR A 102 -7.60 -9.81 15.28
CA THR A 102 -7.48 -8.45 15.83
C THR A 102 -7.14 -7.43 14.74
N GLN A 103 -7.33 -6.14 15.03
CA GLN A 103 -7.01 -5.04 14.11
C GLN A 103 -5.53 -5.02 13.68
N ASP A 104 -4.63 -5.52 14.53
CA ASP A 104 -3.20 -5.60 14.22
C ASP A 104 -2.91 -6.62 13.10
N GLU A 105 -3.86 -7.48 12.77
CA GLU A 105 -3.76 -8.47 11.70
C GLU A 105 -4.32 -7.96 10.37
N HIS A 106 -4.92 -6.76 10.35
CA HIS A 106 -5.48 -6.13 9.17
C HIS A 106 -4.40 -5.38 8.42
N LEU A 107 -3.72 -6.06 7.50
CA LEU A 107 -2.56 -5.53 6.79
C LEU A 107 -2.87 -5.29 5.31
N THR A 108 -2.32 -4.22 4.76
CA THR A 108 -2.39 -3.97 3.31
C THR A 108 -1.33 -4.78 2.56
N GLU A 109 -1.40 -4.84 1.21
CA GLU A 109 -0.34 -5.50 0.44
C GLU A 109 0.97 -4.74 0.53
N SER A 110 0.91 -3.40 0.52
CA SER A 110 2.08 -2.54 0.66
C SER A 110 2.78 -2.76 1.99
N GLU A 111 2.03 -2.86 3.10
CA GLU A 111 2.61 -3.11 4.43
C GLU A 111 3.39 -4.42 4.48
N ILE A 112 2.85 -5.51 3.92
CA ILE A 112 3.58 -6.80 3.97
C ILE A 112 4.77 -6.82 2.99
N ARG A 113 4.68 -6.13 1.83
CA ARG A 113 5.78 -5.97 0.87
C ARG A 113 6.95 -5.18 1.45
N GLU A 114 6.67 -4.08 2.16
CA GLU A 114 7.68 -3.26 2.83
C GLU A 114 8.53 -4.10 3.81
N TRP A 115 7.90 -5.07 4.48
CA TRP A 115 8.55 -6.01 5.39
C TRP A 115 9.14 -7.26 4.72
N GLY A 116 9.20 -7.29 3.39
CA GLY A 116 9.85 -8.33 2.62
C GLY A 116 9.02 -9.60 2.41
N TYR A 117 7.72 -9.58 2.71
CA TYR A 117 6.82 -10.66 2.35
C TYR A 117 6.36 -10.52 0.90
N ASP A 118 6.23 -11.67 0.24
CA ASP A 118 5.64 -11.79 -1.10
C ASP A 118 4.15 -12.12 -0.94
N PRO A 119 3.21 -11.18 -1.26
CA PRO A 119 1.77 -11.39 -1.10
C PRO A 119 1.25 -12.64 -1.82
N GLU A 120 1.88 -13.05 -2.92
CA GLU A 120 1.44 -14.20 -3.71
C GLU A 120 1.66 -15.54 -2.98
N ARG A 121 2.45 -15.55 -1.91
CA ARG A 121 2.69 -16.75 -1.07
C ARG A 121 1.62 -16.96 0.00
N PHE A 122 0.69 -16.03 0.12
CA PHE A 122 -0.35 -16.03 1.14
C PHE A 122 -1.73 -16.13 0.49
N ASP A 123 -2.65 -16.76 1.21
CA ASP A 123 -4.08 -16.56 1.00
C ASP A 123 -4.50 -15.31 1.76
N LYS A 124 -5.42 -14.53 1.21
CA LYS A 124 -5.88 -13.27 1.82
C LYS A 124 -7.39 -13.27 1.97
N GLU A 125 -7.87 -12.72 3.07
CA GLU A 125 -9.29 -12.52 3.37
C GLU A 125 -9.52 -11.03 3.58
N GLU A 126 -10.34 -10.41 2.71
CA GLU A 126 -10.60 -8.96 2.76
C GLU A 126 -11.35 -8.60 4.03
N VAL A 127 -10.92 -7.52 4.67
CA VAL A 127 -11.54 -6.97 5.89
C VAL A 127 -11.87 -5.49 5.69
N GLU A 128 -12.97 -5.05 6.30
CA GLU A 128 -13.43 -3.65 6.29
C GLU A 128 -12.62 -2.72 7.19
#